data_AF-A0A0W0V896-F1
#
_entry.id   AF-A0A0W0V896-F1
#
_cell.length_a   1.000
_cell.length_b   1.000
_cell.length_c   1.000
_cell.angle_alpha   90.00
_cell.angle_beta   90.00
_cell.angle_gamma   90.00
#
_symmetry.space_group_name_H-M   'P 1'
#
loop_
_entity.id
_entity.type
_entity.pdbx_description
1 polymer ?
#
loop_
_entity_poly.entity_id
_entity_poly.type
_entity_poly.pdbx_seq_one_letter_code
_entity_poly.pdbx_strand_id
1 'polypeptide(L)'
;MELFKKLDLSAFRQKIQDRITFFTDPVCLEIPDDPVLLSYIVPDTPRLMSKESIKRMQQENESSRALIQRHERDASCIAIALETYEPSNDAEELLKVIFLSLTNKTAAAIQIFSMTLGVLTHLALTNPGQFQRIFEMGDTFLEHIEIILLLNDVYSENRKNNQPILLPQHFFELQVLRQQAIIEENKKKLKNGEETLSSNEIICPVTRNNIAYAETLASEGKAKHFQAIFIYLSQLAQVNDDSLNEFLESKSDDYVQFAHSTFMRYLRSPGEFHFSPQEASFLDELGLAEARAHFLPIFKREQQLQRAYAHLWSESQSSRENALKVLIDYNKEDWRIPSLGLFFTGHWNRHHHGLVREAILNLNVGANLSDTLKNLYERAKTNEHFNPKGSLVSRLEYILYKSNLHMEPEPSTTPHQITI
;
A
#
# COMPACT_ATOMS: atom_id res chain seq x y z
N MET A 1 -14.98 -37.12 5.17
CA MET A 1 -15.51 -35.83 5.67
C MET A 1 -15.17 -34.74 4.66
N GLU A 2 -16.17 -34.10 4.05
CA GLU A 2 -15.96 -33.04 3.03
C GLU A 2 -15.51 -31.68 3.60
N LEU A 3 -15.52 -31.52 4.93
CA LEU A 3 -15.26 -30.26 5.64
C LEU A 3 -13.86 -29.66 5.41
N PHE A 4 -12.92 -30.41 4.82
CA PHE A 4 -11.53 -29.97 4.62
C PHE A 4 -11.08 -30.01 3.15
N LYS A 5 -12.02 -29.88 2.19
CA LYS A 5 -11.61 -29.62 0.81
C LYS A 5 -10.78 -28.34 0.77
N LYS A 6 -9.63 -28.37 0.08
CA LYS A 6 -8.79 -27.18 -0.10
C LYS A 6 -9.60 -26.16 -0.91
N LEU A 7 -9.66 -24.91 -0.42
CA LEU A 7 -10.25 -23.82 -1.17
C LEU A 7 -9.42 -23.56 -2.44
N ASP A 8 -10.07 -23.56 -3.60
CA ASP A 8 -9.48 -23.19 -4.89
C ASP A 8 -10.17 -21.91 -5.39
N LEU A 9 -9.38 -20.85 -5.58
CA LEU A 9 -9.85 -19.57 -6.12
C LEU A 9 -9.35 -19.32 -7.55
N SER A 10 -8.92 -20.35 -8.27
CA SER A 10 -8.39 -20.24 -9.63
C SER A 10 -9.31 -19.49 -10.61
N ALA A 11 -10.64 -19.56 -10.42
CA ALA A 11 -11.62 -18.80 -11.19
C ALA A 11 -11.48 -17.26 -11.06
N PHE A 12 -10.86 -16.77 -9.98
CA PHE A 12 -10.64 -15.33 -9.73
C PHE A 12 -9.27 -14.85 -10.23
N ARG A 13 -8.42 -15.73 -10.75
CA ARG A 13 -7.03 -15.42 -11.14
C ARG A 13 -6.92 -14.17 -12.03
N GLN A 14 -7.65 -14.13 -13.14
CA GLN A 14 -7.60 -13.01 -14.09
C GLN A 14 -8.06 -11.71 -13.41
N LYS A 15 -9.15 -11.77 -12.64
CA LYS A 15 -9.69 -10.60 -11.96
C LYS A 15 -8.72 -10.04 -10.91
N ILE A 16 -7.99 -10.90 -10.21
CA ILE A 16 -6.94 -10.48 -9.28
C ILE A 16 -5.78 -9.84 -10.05
N GLN A 17 -5.32 -10.46 -11.15
CA GLN A 17 -4.27 -9.91 -12.01
C GLN A 17 -4.61 -8.49 -12.50
N ASP A 18 -5.82 -8.27 -13.00
CA ASP A 18 -6.28 -6.96 -13.48
C ASP A 18 -6.30 -5.89 -12.36
N ARG A 19 -6.33 -6.33 -11.09
CA ARG A 19 -6.42 -5.46 -9.90
C ARG A 19 -5.11 -5.27 -9.15
N ILE A 20 -4.02 -5.95 -9.55
CA ILE A 20 -2.69 -5.77 -8.93
C ILE A 20 -2.26 -4.30 -8.99
N THR A 21 -2.57 -3.60 -10.08
CA THR A 21 -2.25 -2.18 -10.27
C THR A 21 -2.83 -1.26 -9.18
N PHE A 22 -3.82 -1.68 -8.40
CA PHE A 22 -4.35 -0.92 -7.25
C PHE A 22 -3.52 -1.12 -5.96
N PHE A 23 -2.66 -2.13 -5.95
CA PHE A 23 -1.70 -2.43 -4.88
C PHE A 23 -0.28 -1.98 -5.23
N THR A 24 -0.04 -1.58 -6.47
CA THR A 24 1.22 -1.01 -6.94
C THR A 24 1.21 0.50 -6.76
N ASP A 25 2.26 1.03 -6.14
CA ASP A 25 2.50 2.47 -6.03
C ASP A 25 2.85 3.02 -7.43
N PRO A 26 2.07 3.95 -7.98
CA PRO A 26 2.30 4.51 -9.31
C PRO A 26 3.55 5.38 -9.43
N VAL A 27 4.18 5.77 -8.31
CA VAL A 27 5.39 6.61 -8.30
C VAL A 27 6.65 5.75 -8.38
N CYS A 28 6.73 4.66 -7.61
CA CYS A 28 7.88 3.73 -7.67
C CYS A 28 7.64 2.49 -8.53
N LEU A 29 6.40 2.27 -9.01
CA LEU A 29 5.99 1.13 -9.85
C LEU A 29 6.14 -0.24 -9.18
N GLU A 30 6.11 -0.28 -7.85
CA GLU A 30 6.28 -1.49 -7.03
C GLU A 30 5.14 -1.64 -6.02
N ILE A 31 4.91 -2.86 -5.53
CA ILE A 31 4.02 -3.07 -4.39
C ILE A 31 4.76 -2.59 -3.12
N PRO A 32 4.23 -1.60 -2.38
CA PRO A 32 4.99 -0.92 -1.35
C PRO A 32 5.18 -1.78 -0.09
N ASP A 33 6.35 -1.66 0.54
CA ASP A 33 6.67 -2.29 1.84
C ASP A 33 6.01 -1.60 3.03
N ASP A 34 5.70 -0.32 2.86
CA ASP A 34 5.11 0.60 3.84
C ASP A 34 3.73 1.10 3.34
N PRO A 35 2.77 0.19 3.05
CA PRO A 35 1.53 0.55 2.38
C PRO A 35 0.69 1.52 3.23
N VAL A 36 0.08 2.47 2.55
CA VAL A 36 -1.03 3.30 3.05
C VAL A 36 -2.21 3.23 2.09
N LEU A 37 -3.43 3.22 2.63
CA LEU A 37 -4.67 3.30 1.86
C LEU A 37 -5.01 4.75 1.58
N LEU A 38 -5.23 5.09 0.31
CA LEU A 38 -5.56 6.44 -0.10
C LEU A 38 -6.95 6.84 0.40
N SER A 39 -7.03 7.90 1.22
CA SER A 39 -8.29 8.49 1.67
C SER A 39 -8.71 9.59 0.70
N TYR A 40 -9.52 9.25 -0.30
CA TYR A 40 -10.01 10.23 -1.27
C TYR A 40 -11.08 11.14 -0.66
N ILE A 41 -11.00 12.44 -0.95
CA ILE A 41 -12.02 13.43 -0.55
C ILE A 41 -13.37 13.07 -1.19
N VAL A 42 -13.34 12.65 -2.46
CA VAL A 42 -14.49 12.07 -3.16
C VAL A 42 -14.28 10.56 -3.24
N PRO A 43 -15.21 9.73 -2.75
CA PRO A 43 -15.03 8.28 -2.71
C PRO A 43 -14.63 7.69 -4.08
N ASP A 44 -13.60 6.85 -4.07
CA ASP A 44 -13.05 6.18 -5.25
C ASP A 44 -12.65 4.74 -4.90
N THR A 45 -12.16 4.00 -5.90
CA THR A 45 -11.68 2.63 -5.75
C THR A 45 -10.49 2.60 -4.78
N PRO A 46 -10.50 1.68 -3.78
CA PRO A 46 -9.40 1.52 -2.85
C PRO A 46 -8.07 1.30 -3.59
N ARG A 47 -7.03 2.01 -3.14
CA ARG A 47 -5.69 1.95 -3.71
C ARG A 47 -4.65 2.07 -2.61
N LEU A 48 -3.53 1.39 -2.79
CA LEU A 48 -2.34 1.54 -1.96
C LEU A 48 -1.29 2.41 -2.64
N MET A 49 -0.51 3.12 -1.82
CA MET A 49 0.76 3.73 -2.18
C MET A 49 1.75 3.53 -1.04
N SER A 50 3.05 3.77 -1.30
CA SER A 50 4.03 3.86 -0.23
C SER A 50 3.80 5.12 0.60
N LYS A 51 4.05 5.00 1.89
CA LYS A 51 4.05 6.14 2.81
C LYS A 51 5.08 7.18 2.40
N GLU A 52 6.25 6.75 1.93
CA GLU A 52 7.31 7.65 1.46
C GLU A 52 6.91 8.45 0.21
N SER A 53 6.24 7.85 -0.78
CA SER A 53 5.70 8.59 -1.94
C SER A 53 4.72 9.68 -1.51
N ILE A 54 3.79 9.35 -0.60
CA ILE A 54 2.80 10.31 -0.10
C ILE A 54 3.46 11.49 0.62
N LYS A 55 4.49 11.23 1.47
CA LYS A 55 5.26 12.30 2.11
C LYS A 55 6.02 13.17 1.11
N ARG A 56 6.64 12.57 0.09
CA ARG A 56 7.40 13.31 -0.93
C ARG A 56 6.49 14.26 -1.70
N MET A 57 5.33 13.77 -2.13
CA MET A 57 4.33 14.60 -2.81
C MET A 57 3.85 15.76 -1.93
N GLN A 58 3.65 15.53 -0.63
CA GLN A 58 3.33 16.59 0.32
C GLN A 58 4.46 17.62 0.44
N GLN A 59 5.71 17.16 0.52
CA GLN A 59 6.88 18.04 0.62
C GLN A 59 7.06 18.91 -0.62
N GLU A 60 6.81 18.38 -1.82
CA GLU A 60 6.80 19.14 -3.07
C GLU A 60 5.70 20.22 -3.07
N ASN A 61 4.52 19.86 -2.56
CA ASN A 61 3.39 20.75 -2.36
C ASN A 61 3.72 21.88 -1.38
N GLU A 62 4.35 21.59 -0.25
CA GLU A 62 4.77 22.57 0.76
C GLU A 62 5.87 23.48 0.21
N SER A 63 6.83 22.92 -0.52
CA SER A 63 7.90 23.68 -1.20
C SER A 63 7.32 24.67 -2.21
N SER A 64 6.31 24.25 -2.97
CA SER A 64 5.58 25.10 -3.92
C SER A 64 4.88 26.27 -3.20
N ARG A 65 4.22 26.00 -2.05
CA ARG A 65 3.57 27.05 -1.25
C ARG A 65 4.58 28.03 -0.66
N ALA A 66 5.69 27.54 -0.14
CA ALA A 66 6.76 28.39 0.40
C ALA A 66 7.35 29.30 -0.68
N LEU A 67 7.54 28.79 -1.90
CA LEU A 67 8.02 29.58 -3.03
C LEU A 67 7.04 30.69 -3.42
N ILE A 68 5.74 30.39 -3.47
CA ILE A 68 4.69 31.39 -3.75
C ILE A 68 4.64 32.46 -2.66
N GLN A 69 4.68 32.07 -1.39
CA GLN A 69 4.68 33.02 -0.27
C GLN A 69 5.95 33.90 -0.29
N ARG A 70 7.09 33.34 -0.66
CA ARG A 70 8.34 34.09 -0.84
C ARG A 70 8.20 35.10 -1.99
N HIS A 71 7.58 34.71 -3.10
CA HIS A 71 7.33 35.61 -4.23
C HIS A 71 6.44 36.79 -3.83
N GLU A 72 5.40 36.58 -3.03
CA GLU A 72 4.54 37.67 -2.52
C GLU A 72 5.30 38.72 -1.69
N ARG A 73 6.44 38.34 -1.11
CA ARG A 73 7.33 39.23 -0.34
C ARG A 73 8.48 39.81 -1.18
N ASP A 74 8.71 39.30 -2.39
CA ASP A 74 9.80 39.74 -3.26
C ASP A 74 9.39 40.98 -4.06
N ALA A 75 9.74 42.15 -3.52
CA ALA A 75 9.48 43.43 -4.19
C ALA A 75 10.27 43.62 -5.50
N SER A 76 11.35 42.87 -5.71
CA SER A 76 12.21 42.98 -6.89
C SER A 76 11.65 42.28 -8.12
N CYS A 77 10.76 41.31 -7.91
CA CYS A 77 10.21 40.42 -8.93
C CYS A 77 11.24 39.57 -9.71
N ILE A 78 12.50 39.49 -9.25
CA ILE A 78 13.58 38.77 -9.95
C ILE A 78 14.40 37.86 -9.03
N ALA A 79 14.25 37.93 -7.71
CA ALA A 79 15.13 37.25 -6.77
C ALA A 79 15.08 35.72 -6.93
N ILE A 80 13.88 35.16 -7.09
CA ILE A 80 13.67 33.71 -7.24
C ILE A 80 14.23 33.23 -8.57
N ALA A 81 14.00 33.98 -9.66
CA ALA A 81 14.52 33.61 -10.97
C ALA A 81 16.05 33.67 -11.01
N LEU A 82 16.66 34.69 -10.40
CA LEU A 82 18.11 34.86 -10.41
C LEU A 82 18.85 33.77 -9.62
N GLU A 83 18.29 33.28 -8.52
CA GLU A 83 18.91 32.21 -7.73
C GLU A 83 19.04 30.90 -8.51
N THR A 84 18.07 30.58 -9.36
CA THR A 84 18.06 29.37 -10.19
C THR A 84 18.60 29.61 -11.59
N TYR A 85 18.94 30.85 -11.94
CA TYR A 85 19.44 31.19 -13.26
C TYR A 85 20.89 30.72 -13.44
N GLU A 86 21.15 29.96 -14.50
CA GLU A 86 22.50 29.58 -14.94
C GLU A 86 22.93 30.49 -16.11
N PRO A 87 23.92 31.39 -15.91
CA PRO A 87 24.42 32.27 -16.97
C PRO A 87 25.10 31.50 -18.09
N SER A 88 24.87 31.94 -19.33
CA SER A 88 25.45 31.30 -20.53
C SER A 88 26.72 32.00 -21.04
N ASN A 89 27.04 33.17 -20.52
CA ASN A 89 28.20 33.98 -20.91
C ASN A 89 28.58 34.97 -19.80
N ASP A 90 29.76 35.57 -19.92
CA ASP A 90 30.32 36.51 -18.92
C ASP A 90 29.44 37.75 -18.71
N ALA A 91 28.72 38.20 -19.74
CA ALA A 91 27.81 39.34 -19.62
C ALA A 91 26.62 39.01 -18.73
N GLU A 92 26.02 37.84 -18.92
CA GLU A 92 24.92 37.36 -18.09
C GLU A 92 25.36 37.06 -16.66
N GLU A 93 26.59 36.57 -16.45
CA GLU A 93 27.16 36.37 -15.12
C GLU A 93 27.28 37.70 -14.38
N LEU A 94 27.87 38.71 -15.04
CA LEU A 94 27.99 40.05 -14.48
C LEU A 94 26.62 40.68 -14.19
N LEU A 95 25.68 40.57 -15.12
CA LEU A 95 24.31 41.07 -14.92
C LEU A 95 23.60 40.34 -13.78
N LYS A 96 23.74 39.01 -13.66
CA LYS A 96 23.20 38.24 -12.54
C LYS A 96 23.72 38.77 -11.20
N VAL A 97 25.04 38.98 -11.08
CA VAL A 97 25.66 39.54 -9.85
C VAL A 97 25.12 40.93 -9.54
N ILE A 98 25.05 41.82 -10.53
CA ILE A 98 24.50 43.17 -10.37
C ILE A 98 23.05 43.10 -9.88
N PHE A 99 22.19 42.35 -10.56
CA PHE A 99 20.76 42.31 -10.22
C PHE A 99 20.48 41.58 -8.90
N LEU A 100 21.28 40.59 -8.52
CA LEU A 100 21.19 39.97 -7.19
C LEU A 100 21.43 40.98 -6.07
N SER A 101 22.37 41.91 -6.25
CA SER A 101 22.65 42.98 -5.27
C SER A 101 21.50 43.99 -5.12
N LEU A 102 20.55 44.00 -6.05
CA LEU A 102 19.42 44.93 -6.09
C LEU A 102 18.10 44.29 -5.64
N THR A 103 18.11 43.03 -5.21
CA THR A 103 16.89 42.28 -4.81
C THR A 103 16.17 42.87 -3.59
N ASN A 104 16.81 43.76 -2.84
CA ASN A 104 16.18 44.54 -1.77
C ASN A 104 15.43 45.80 -2.26
N LYS A 105 15.50 46.12 -3.56
CA LYS A 105 14.80 47.25 -4.18
C LYS A 105 13.50 46.79 -4.85
N THR A 106 12.63 47.75 -5.16
CA THR A 106 11.40 47.48 -5.91
C THR A 106 11.69 47.24 -7.40
N ALA A 107 10.86 46.43 -8.06
CA ALA A 107 10.96 46.18 -9.51
C ALA A 107 11.01 47.49 -10.33
N ALA A 108 10.24 48.50 -9.96
CA ALA A 108 10.25 49.81 -10.63
C ALA A 108 11.60 50.55 -10.47
N ALA A 109 12.21 50.49 -9.28
CA ALA A 109 13.52 51.09 -9.06
C ALA A 109 14.62 50.34 -9.84
N ILE A 110 14.53 49.01 -9.90
CA ILE A 110 15.46 48.18 -10.67
C ILE A 110 15.28 48.43 -12.18
N GLN A 111 14.05 48.62 -12.66
CA GLN A 111 13.78 48.94 -14.05
C GLN A 111 14.37 50.29 -14.45
N ILE A 112 14.20 51.32 -13.62
CA ILE A 112 14.83 52.63 -13.85
C ILE A 112 16.35 52.47 -13.90
N PHE A 113 16.93 51.78 -12.91
CA PHE A 113 18.36 51.51 -12.86
C PHE A 113 18.86 50.77 -14.11
N SER A 114 18.18 49.71 -14.53
CA SER A 114 18.58 48.90 -15.69
C SER A 114 18.48 49.66 -17.00
N MET A 115 17.47 50.50 -17.17
CA MET A 115 17.34 51.40 -18.31
C MET A 115 18.47 52.43 -18.35
N THR A 116 18.75 53.09 -17.22
CA THR A 116 19.86 54.05 -17.11
C THR A 116 21.20 53.38 -17.42
N LEU A 117 21.44 52.21 -16.80
CA LEU A 117 22.65 51.42 -17.02
C LEU A 117 22.79 51.01 -18.49
N GLY A 118 21.71 50.56 -19.11
CA GLY A 118 21.69 50.18 -20.52
C GLY A 118 21.99 51.35 -21.47
N VAL A 119 21.38 52.52 -21.25
CA VAL A 119 21.64 53.73 -22.06
C VAL A 119 23.10 54.18 -21.92
N LEU A 120 23.63 54.24 -20.70
CA LEU A 120 25.00 54.69 -20.46
C LEU A 120 26.04 53.71 -21.02
N THR A 121 25.82 52.40 -20.83
CA THR A 121 26.70 51.37 -21.40
C THR A 121 26.66 51.38 -22.92
N HIS A 122 25.47 51.56 -23.52
CA HIS A 122 25.35 51.68 -24.96
C HIS A 122 26.04 52.94 -25.51
N LEU A 123 25.94 54.07 -24.80
CA LEU A 123 26.62 55.30 -25.16
C LEU A 123 28.15 55.16 -25.05
N ALA A 124 28.66 54.54 -24.00
CA ALA A 124 30.08 54.24 -23.84
C ALA A 124 30.61 53.39 -25.01
N LEU A 125 29.83 52.38 -25.43
CA LEU A 125 30.19 51.46 -26.50
C LEU A 125 30.14 52.10 -27.91
N THR A 126 29.21 53.01 -28.16
CA THR A 126 28.91 53.55 -29.50
C THR A 126 29.44 54.97 -29.73
N ASN A 127 29.52 55.79 -28.69
CA ASN A 127 29.95 57.18 -28.76
C ASN A 127 30.76 57.57 -27.49
N PRO A 128 31.99 57.04 -27.35
CA PRO A 128 32.81 57.23 -26.14
C PRO A 128 33.12 58.70 -25.85
N GLY A 129 33.25 59.55 -26.89
CA GLY A 129 33.49 60.98 -26.70
C GLY A 129 32.30 61.74 -26.09
N GLN A 130 31.07 61.34 -26.43
CA GLN A 130 29.87 61.90 -25.80
C GLN A 130 29.67 61.36 -24.38
N PHE A 131 29.95 60.07 -24.17
CA PHE A 131 29.95 59.45 -22.84
C PHE A 131 30.90 60.19 -21.88
N GLN A 132 32.13 60.46 -22.31
CA GLN A 132 33.11 61.20 -21.51
C GLN A 132 32.63 62.60 -21.12
N ARG A 133 32.00 63.34 -22.04
CA ARG A 133 31.45 64.67 -21.74
C ARG A 133 30.29 64.64 -20.74
N ILE A 134 29.38 63.66 -20.86
CA ILE A 134 28.27 63.50 -19.91
C ILE A 134 28.82 63.16 -18.52
N PHE A 135 29.85 62.31 -18.49
CA PHE A 135 30.53 61.93 -17.26
C PHE A 135 31.21 63.13 -16.56
N GLU A 136 31.91 63.98 -17.32
CA GLU A 136 32.56 65.19 -16.80
C GLU A 136 31.55 66.24 -16.26
N MET A 137 30.26 66.11 -16.56
CA MET A 137 29.22 67.09 -16.24
C MET A 137 28.30 66.71 -15.06
N GLY A 138 28.37 65.50 -14.50
CA GLY A 138 27.37 65.04 -13.51
C GLY A 138 27.90 64.19 -12.36
N ASP A 139 27.66 64.64 -11.12
CA ASP A 139 28.03 63.92 -9.89
C ASP A 139 27.20 62.63 -9.65
N THR A 140 25.98 62.57 -10.17
CA THR A 140 25.00 61.48 -9.94
C THR A 140 25.35 60.15 -10.60
N PHE A 141 26.28 60.11 -11.54
CA PHE A 141 26.63 58.89 -12.29
C PHE A 141 27.90 58.20 -11.78
N LEU A 142 28.63 58.86 -10.88
CA LEU A 142 29.88 58.33 -10.30
C LEU A 142 29.64 57.03 -9.52
N GLU A 143 28.48 56.87 -8.89
CA GLU A 143 28.13 55.68 -8.10
C GLU A 143 27.99 54.40 -8.94
N HIS A 144 27.90 54.52 -10.28
CA HIS A 144 27.68 53.38 -11.18
C HIS A 144 28.77 53.22 -12.25
N ILE A 145 29.81 54.06 -12.23
CA ILE A 145 30.82 54.07 -13.30
C ILE A 145 31.56 52.74 -13.42
N GLU A 146 31.94 52.13 -12.30
CA GLU A 146 32.66 50.85 -12.32
C GLU A 146 31.83 49.77 -13.02
N ILE A 147 30.53 49.71 -12.75
CA ILE A 147 29.60 48.77 -13.38
C ILE A 147 29.48 49.04 -14.89
N ILE A 148 29.37 50.32 -15.28
CA ILE A 148 29.26 50.73 -16.68
C ILE A 148 30.53 50.34 -17.46
N LEU A 149 31.71 50.59 -16.89
CA LEU A 149 32.99 50.25 -17.51
C LEU A 149 33.15 48.73 -17.65
N LEU A 150 32.84 47.97 -16.60
CA LEU A 150 32.89 46.50 -16.64
C LEU A 150 31.95 45.93 -17.71
N LEU A 151 30.71 46.41 -17.79
CA LEU A 151 29.77 45.98 -18.85
C LEU A 151 30.25 46.40 -20.24
N ASN A 152 30.84 47.59 -20.39
CA ASN A 152 31.39 48.05 -21.67
C ASN A 152 32.54 47.15 -22.14
N ASP A 153 33.42 46.73 -21.23
CA ASP A 153 34.54 45.83 -21.54
C ASP A 153 34.02 44.46 -22.00
N VAL A 154 33.10 43.86 -21.24
CA VAL A 154 32.49 42.57 -21.59
C VAL A 154 31.73 42.66 -22.92
N TYR A 155 30.94 43.72 -23.15
CA TYR A 155 30.25 43.91 -24.42
C TYR A 155 31.18 44.17 -25.59
N SER A 156 32.30 44.86 -25.37
CA SER A 156 33.33 45.07 -26.39
C SER A 156 33.97 43.75 -26.82
N GLU A 157 34.29 42.88 -25.87
CA GLU A 157 34.80 41.52 -26.15
C GLU A 157 33.75 40.66 -26.85
N ASN A 158 32.50 40.66 -26.38
CA ASN A 158 31.40 39.95 -27.04
C ASN A 158 31.22 40.41 -28.49
N ARG A 159 31.31 41.72 -28.75
CA ARG A 159 31.23 42.29 -30.10
C ARG A 159 32.39 41.84 -30.99
N LYS A 160 33.62 41.80 -30.47
CA LYS A 160 34.79 41.27 -31.22
C LYS A 160 34.61 39.80 -31.58
N ASN A 161 33.95 39.04 -30.71
CA ASN A 161 33.70 37.61 -30.87
C ASN A 161 32.36 37.28 -31.57
N ASN A 162 31.68 38.27 -32.16
CA ASN A 162 30.35 38.13 -32.79
C ASN A 162 29.27 37.48 -31.89
N GLN A 163 29.38 37.67 -30.58
CA GLN A 163 28.38 37.22 -29.62
C GLN A 163 27.26 38.26 -29.46
N PRO A 164 26.01 37.82 -29.23
CA PRO A 164 24.89 38.72 -29.01
C PRO A 164 25.09 39.56 -27.74
N ILE A 165 24.71 40.84 -27.79
CA ILE A 165 24.74 41.75 -26.64
C ILE A 165 23.35 41.80 -26.03
N LEU A 166 23.22 41.26 -24.82
CA LEU A 166 21.99 41.36 -24.03
C LEU A 166 22.07 42.58 -23.12
N LEU A 167 21.31 43.62 -23.44
CA LEU A 167 21.28 44.86 -22.65
C LEU A 167 20.69 44.64 -21.25
N PRO A 168 21.11 45.42 -20.23
CA PRO A 168 20.68 45.23 -18.84
C PRO A 168 19.16 45.26 -18.66
N GLN A 169 18.45 46.15 -19.35
CA GLN A 169 16.98 46.23 -19.25
C GLN A 169 16.29 44.98 -19.81
N HIS A 170 16.79 44.42 -20.91
CA HIS A 170 16.23 43.18 -21.48
C HIS A 170 16.52 41.99 -20.57
N PHE A 171 17.71 41.93 -19.98
CA PHE A 171 18.03 40.89 -18.99
C PHE A 171 17.07 40.96 -17.80
N PHE A 172 16.84 42.16 -17.25
CA PHE A 172 15.88 42.36 -16.16
C PHE A 172 14.46 41.89 -16.54
N GLU A 173 13.95 42.33 -17.69
CA GLU A 173 12.63 41.93 -18.19
C GLU A 173 12.51 40.40 -18.35
N LEU A 174 13.55 39.75 -18.88
CA LEU A 174 13.59 38.30 -19.00
C LEU A 174 13.53 37.60 -17.64
N GLN A 175 14.21 38.12 -16.61
CA GLN A 175 14.15 37.53 -15.27
C GLN A 175 12.78 37.74 -14.61
N VAL A 176 12.12 38.88 -14.83
CA VAL A 176 10.74 39.09 -14.37
C VAL A 176 9.80 38.06 -14.99
N LEU A 177 9.89 37.85 -16.31
CA LEU A 177 9.07 36.86 -17.02
C LEU A 177 9.36 35.44 -16.55
N ARG A 178 10.64 35.09 -16.34
CA ARG A 178 11.05 33.78 -15.80
C ARG A 178 10.50 33.56 -14.40
N GLN A 179 10.58 34.56 -13.52
CA GLN A 179 10.02 34.45 -12.18
C GLN A 179 8.50 34.22 -12.24
N GLN A 180 7.78 34.98 -13.07
CA GLN A 180 6.35 34.76 -13.27
C GLN A 180 6.05 33.35 -13.77
N ALA A 181 6.82 32.84 -14.74
CA ALA A 181 6.65 31.48 -15.25
C ALA A 181 6.88 30.41 -14.16
N ILE A 182 7.95 30.53 -13.36
CA ILE A 182 8.25 29.65 -12.23
C ILE A 182 7.07 29.64 -11.24
N ILE A 183 6.54 30.81 -10.91
CA ILE A 183 5.44 30.94 -9.94
C ILE A 183 4.13 30.39 -10.49
N GLU A 184 3.80 30.65 -11.74
CA GLU A 184 2.60 30.09 -12.36
C GLU A 184 2.67 28.56 -12.50
N GLU A 185 3.85 28.00 -12.77
CA GLU A 185 4.05 26.55 -12.75
C GLU A 185 3.80 25.97 -11.35
N ASN A 186 4.33 26.59 -10.30
CA ASN A 186 4.13 26.13 -8.92
C ASN A 186 2.68 26.32 -8.45
N LYS A 187 2.00 27.39 -8.87
CA LYS A 187 0.55 27.55 -8.63
C LYS A 187 -0.26 26.44 -9.32
N LYS A 188 0.11 26.03 -10.53
CA LYS A 188 -0.56 24.93 -11.26
C LYS A 188 -0.39 23.58 -10.54
N LYS A 189 0.78 23.30 -9.94
CA LYS A 189 1.01 22.09 -9.14
C LYS A 189 0.05 21.99 -7.95
N LEU A 190 -0.37 23.13 -7.41
CA LEU A 190 -1.28 23.24 -6.27
C LEU A 190 -2.76 23.34 -6.66
N LYS A 191 -3.10 23.05 -7.92
CA LYS A 191 -4.48 23.11 -8.41
C LYS A 191 -4.96 21.78 -8.96
N ASN A 192 -6.21 21.46 -8.67
CA ASN A 192 -6.93 20.39 -9.34
C ASN A 192 -8.18 20.96 -10.01
N GLY A 193 -8.13 21.14 -11.34
CA GLY A 193 -9.13 21.93 -12.05
C GLY A 193 -9.11 23.39 -11.58
N GLU A 194 -10.24 23.89 -11.08
CA GLU A 194 -10.37 25.26 -10.56
C GLU A 194 -10.06 25.37 -9.06
N GLU A 195 -10.02 24.24 -8.34
CA GLU A 195 -9.81 24.21 -6.90
C GLU A 195 -8.32 24.24 -6.54
N THR A 196 -7.99 24.98 -5.48
CA THR A 196 -6.63 25.03 -4.92
C THR A 196 -6.53 24.05 -3.76
N LEU A 197 -5.49 23.23 -3.76
CA LEU A 197 -5.25 22.23 -2.71
C LEU A 197 -4.98 22.90 -1.37
N SER A 198 -5.70 22.47 -0.33
CA SER A 198 -5.36 22.81 1.06
C SER A 198 -4.02 22.19 1.48
N SER A 199 -3.53 22.57 2.66
CA SER A 199 -2.29 22.01 3.22
C SER A 199 -2.39 20.52 3.56
N ASN A 200 -3.59 19.95 3.61
CA ASN A 200 -3.81 18.53 3.91
C ASN A 200 -4.27 17.73 2.68
N GLU A 201 -4.10 18.28 1.47
CA GLU A 201 -4.56 17.65 0.23
C GLU A 201 -3.42 17.45 -0.77
N ILE A 202 -3.46 16.28 -1.42
CA ILE A 202 -2.53 15.86 -2.47
C ILE A 202 -3.36 15.30 -3.63
N ILE A 203 -2.88 15.48 -4.87
CA ILE A 203 -3.52 14.91 -6.05
C ILE A 203 -3.00 13.50 -6.29
N CYS A 204 -3.89 12.51 -6.38
CA CYS A 204 -3.54 11.16 -6.80
C CYS A 204 -2.92 11.19 -8.20
N PRO A 205 -1.73 10.61 -8.43
CA PRO A 205 -1.09 10.64 -9.75
C PRO A 205 -1.87 9.85 -10.80
N VAL A 206 -2.66 8.84 -10.38
CA VAL A 206 -3.42 7.96 -11.29
C VAL A 206 -4.82 8.53 -11.55
N THR A 207 -5.61 8.71 -10.49
CA THR A 207 -7.02 9.08 -10.65
C THR A 207 -7.23 10.59 -10.78
N ARG A 208 -6.20 11.39 -10.48
CA ARG A 208 -6.25 12.85 -10.38
C ARG A 208 -7.23 13.37 -9.32
N ASN A 209 -7.80 12.51 -8.48
CA ASN A 209 -8.66 12.91 -7.37
C ASN A 209 -7.84 13.42 -6.17
N ASN A 210 -8.44 14.32 -5.39
CA ASN A 210 -7.82 14.82 -4.16
C ASN A 210 -7.85 13.75 -3.07
N ILE A 211 -6.74 13.62 -2.35
CA ILE A 211 -6.53 12.70 -1.26
C ILE A 211 -6.23 13.50 0.00
N ALA A 212 -6.88 13.13 1.12
CA ALA A 212 -6.59 13.64 2.44
C ALA A 212 -5.26 13.04 2.96
N TYR A 213 -4.23 13.87 3.07
CA TYR A 213 -2.87 13.47 3.45
C TYR A 213 -2.81 12.81 4.83
N ALA A 214 -3.31 13.49 5.87
CA ALA A 214 -3.24 12.99 7.24
C ALA A 214 -3.99 11.67 7.44
N GLU A 215 -5.19 11.54 6.85
CA GLU A 215 -6.00 10.32 6.94
C GLU A 215 -5.36 9.15 6.20
N THR A 216 -4.76 9.42 5.04
CA THR A 216 -4.00 8.44 4.27
C THR A 216 -2.84 7.91 5.10
N LEU A 217 -2.04 8.78 5.71
CA LEU A 217 -0.94 8.34 6.57
C LEU A 217 -1.39 7.58 7.82
N ALA A 218 -2.53 7.96 8.41
CA ALA A 218 -3.09 7.27 9.57
C ALA A 218 -3.56 5.83 9.25
N SER A 219 -3.72 5.48 7.97
CA SER A 219 -4.23 4.18 7.53
C SER A 219 -3.18 3.05 7.50
N GLU A 220 -1.91 3.31 7.80
CA GLU A 220 -0.79 2.35 7.63
C GLU A 220 -1.09 0.96 8.20
N GLY A 221 -1.58 0.87 9.45
CA GLY A 221 -1.90 -0.42 10.07
C GLY A 221 -3.04 -1.16 9.37
N LYS A 222 -4.06 -0.43 8.91
CA LYS A 222 -5.18 -0.96 8.14
C LYS A 222 -4.72 -1.44 6.76
N ALA A 223 -3.88 -0.65 6.10
CA ALA A 223 -3.34 -0.91 4.77
C ALA A 223 -2.46 -2.17 4.73
N LYS A 224 -1.62 -2.40 5.75
CA LYS A 224 -0.84 -3.65 5.89
C LYS A 224 -1.73 -4.89 5.90
N HIS A 225 -2.83 -4.86 6.66
CA HIS A 225 -3.77 -5.98 6.66
C HIS A 225 -4.51 -6.14 5.33
N PHE A 226 -4.90 -5.03 4.71
CA PHE A 226 -5.57 -5.03 3.40
C PHE A 226 -4.69 -5.65 2.31
N GLN A 227 -3.41 -5.23 2.24
CA GLN A 227 -2.40 -5.80 1.36
C GLN A 227 -2.20 -7.29 1.65
N ALA A 228 -2.02 -7.68 2.92
CA ALA A 228 -1.79 -9.07 3.30
C ALA A 228 -2.95 -10.01 2.89
N ILE A 229 -4.20 -9.55 3.02
CA ILE A 229 -5.39 -10.30 2.57
C ILE A 229 -5.38 -10.46 1.05
N PHE A 230 -5.06 -9.40 0.31
CA PHE A 230 -4.94 -9.45 -1.16
C PHE A 230 -3.85 -10.43 -1.62
N ILE A 231 -2.67 -10.39 -0.99
CA ILE A 231 -1.58 -11.31 -1.31
C ILE A 231 -2.02 -12.77 -1.10
N TYR A 232 -2.69 -13.07 0.02
CA TYR A 232 -3.13 -14.44 0.28
C TYR A 232 -4.23 -14.90 -0.69
N LEU A 233 -5.17 -14.01 -1.07
CA LEU A 233 -6.13 -14.30 -2.13
C LEU A 233 -5.44 -14.61 -3.46
N SER A 234 -4.39 -13.85 -3.80
CA SER A 234 -3.58 -14.06 -5.01
C SER A 234 -2.90 -15.44 -5.02
N GLN A 235 -2.39 -15.88 -3.86
CA GLN A 235 -1.81 -17.22 -3.71
C GLN A 235 -2.85 -18.33 -3.86
N LEU A 236 -4.03 -18.18 -3.25
CA LEU A 236 -5.13 -19.14 -3.40
C LEU A 236 -5.62 -19.27 -4.84
N ALA A 237 -5.57 -18.17 -5.61
CA ALA A 237 -5.91 -18.16 -7.03
C ALA A 237 -4.75 -18.57 -7.96
N GLN A 238 -3.55 -18.80 -7.39
CA GLN A 238 -2.32 -19.13 -8.11
C GLN A 238 -2.01 -18.10 -9.20
N VAL A 239 -2.08 -16.82 -8.84
CA VAL A 239 -1.71 -15.72 -9.72
C VAL A 239 -0.20 -15.77 -9.95
N ASN A 240 0.21 -15.71 -11.22
CA ASN A 240 1.60 -15.52 -11.62
C ASN A 240 1.74 -14.09 -12.17
N ASP A 241 2.46 -13.25 -11.44
CA ASP A 241 2.70 -11.84 -11.78
C ASP A 241 4.06 -11.43 -11.22
N ASP A 242 4.87 -10.75 -12.04
CA ASP A 242 6.26 -10.42 -11.69
C ASP A 242 6.33 -9.47 -10.49
N SER A 243 5.44 -8.47 -10.42
CA SER A 243 5.39 -7.52 -9.29
C SER A 243 5.06 -8.22 -7.96
N LEU A 244 4.15 -9.20 -8.00
CA LEU A 244 3.82 -10.01 -6.82
C LEU A 244 4.98 -10.92 -6.40
N ASN A 245 5.63 -11.57 -7.38
CA ASN A 245 6.75 -12.46 -7.12
C ASN A 245 7.93 -11.68 -6.52
N GLU A 246 8.32 -10.56 -7.12
CA GLU A 246 9.38 -9.67 -6.63
C GLU A 246 9.06 -9.16 -5.21
N PHE A 247 7.82 -8.75 -4.96
CA PHE A 247 7.39 -8.35 -3.62
C PHE A 247 7.52 -9.48 -2.62
N LEU A 248 7.11 -10.71 -2.96
CA LEU A 248 7.21 -11.85 -2.05
C LEU A 248 8.67 -12.28 -1.80
N GLU A 249 9.53 -12.20 -2.82
CA GLU A 249 10.96 -12.48 -2.72
C GLU A 249 11.70 -11.47 -1.82
N SER A 250 11.22 -10.23 -1.75
CA SER A 250 11.79 -9.20 -0.86
C SER A 250 11.34 -9.34 0.60
N LYS A 251 10.34 -10.18 0.91
CA LYS A 251 9.83 -10.36 2.26
C LYS A 251 10.58 -11.41 3.07
N SER A 252 10.41 -11.31 4.38
CA SER A 252 10.80 -12.35 5.32
C SER A 252 10.01 -13.63 5.09
N ASP A 253 10.63 -14.77 5.41
CA ASP A 253 10.05 -16.12 5.24
C ASP A 253 8.69 -16.30 5.94
N ASP A 254 8.42 -15.51 6.99
CA ASP A 254 7.18 -15.56 7.77
C ASP A 254 6.04 -14.70 7.20
N TYR A 255 6.28 -13.86 6.18
CA TYR A 255 5.25 -12.96 5.65
C TYR A 255 4.04 -13.71 5.09
N VAL A 256 4.26 -14.85 4.43
CA VAL A 256 3.15 -15.69 3.93
C VAL A 256 2.31 -16.23 5.08
N GLN A 257 2.92 -16.58 6.22
CA GLN A 257 2.20 -17.02 7.41
C GLN A 257 1.42 -15.85 8.03
N PHE A 258 2.02 -14.66 8.07
CA PHE A 258 1.33 -13.44 8.49
C PHE A 258 0.10 -13.15 7.60
N ALA A 259 0.25 -13.23 6.28
CA ALA A 259 -0.85 -13.03 5.33
C ALA A 259 -1.98 -14.05 5.52
N HIS A 260 -1.64 -15.33 5.65
CA HIS A 260 -2.61 -16.38 5.96
C HIS A 260 -3.33 -16.13 7.29
N SER A 261 -2.60 -15.83 8.36
CA SER A 261 -3.20 -15.59 9.68
C SER A 261 -4.12 -14.37 9.67
N THR A 262 -3.74 -13.31 8.96
CA THR A 262 -4.51 -12.08 8.79
C THR A 262 -5.81 -12.36 8.03
N PHE A 263 -5.72 -13.12 6.95
CA PHE A 263 -6.87 -13.57 6.17
C PHE A 263 -7.86 -14.37 7.02
N MET A 264 -7.38 -15.37 7.76
CA MET A 264 -8.22 -16.21 8.61
C MET A 264 -8.86 -15.41 9.76
N ARG A 265 -8.13 -14.44 10.34
CA ARG A 265 -8.67 -13.53 11.35
C ARG A 265 -9.76 -12.63 10.75
N TYR A 266 -9.55 -12.10 9.55
CA TYR A 266 -10.54 -11.27 8.86
C TYR A 266 -11.83 -12.04 8.54
N LEU A 267 -11.72 -13.29 8.09
CA LEU A 267 -12.91 -14.12 7.84
C LEU A 267 -13.73 -14.42 9.10
N ARG A 268 -13.08 -14.49 10.27
CA ARG A 268 -13.74 -14.73 11.57
C ARG A 268 -14.33 -13.46 12.17
N SER A 269 -13.58 -12.36 12.10
CA SER A 269 -13.89 -11.09 12.77
C SER A 269 -13.59 -9.89 11.87
N PRO A 270 -14.37 -9.65 10.80
CA PRO A 270 -14.07 -8.57 9.85
C PRO A 270 -14.11 -7.17 10.49
N GLY A 271 -14.90 -6.99 11.54
CA GLY A 271 -15.03 -5.72 12.26
C GLY A 271 -13.75 -5.26 12.98
N GLU A 272 -12.81 -6.15 13.27
CA GLU A 272 -11.52 -5.81 13.91
C GLU A 272 -10.60 -4.99 12.99
N PHE A 273 -10.86 -5.00 11.68
CA PHE A 273 -9.99 -4.39 10.68
C PHE A 273 -10.45 -3.01 10.24
N HIS A 274 -11.67 -2.62 10.59
CA HIS A 274 -12.26 -1.31 10.27
C HIS A 274 -12.16 -0.93 8.78
N PHE A 275 -12.31 -1.92 7.88
CA PHE A 275 -12.40 -1.65 6.44
C PHE A 275 -13.70 -0.92 6.12
N SER A 276 -13.63 0.05 5.21
CA SER A 276 -14.80 0.72 4.65
C SER A 276 -15.65 -0.27 3.84
N PRO A 277 -16.94 0.04 3.58
CA PRO A 277 -17.76 -0.78 2.70
C PRO A 277 -17.15 -0.98 1.31
N GLN A 278 -16.48 0.05 0.77
CA GLN A 278 -15.79 0.00 -0.52
C GLN A 278 -14.58 -0.93 -0.48
N GLU A 279 -13.77 -0.86 0.57
CA GLU A 279 -12.63 -1.75 0.80
C GLU A 279 -13.07 -3.21 0.93
N ALA A 280 -14.12 -3.47 1.71
CA ALA A 280 -14.68 -4.81 1.87
C ALA A 280 -15.26 -5.36 0.55
N SER A 281 -16.04 -4.54 -0.17
CA SER A 281 -16.60 -4.91 -1.48
C SER A 281 -15.51 -5.23 -2.49
N PHE A 282 -14.43 -4.44 -2.51
CA PHE A 282 -13.29 -4.66 -3.38
C PHE A 282 -12.65 -6.04 -3.13
N LEU A 283 -12.46 -6.44 -1.87
CA LEU A 283 -11.92 -7.77 -1.56
C LEU A 283 -12.92 -8.90 -1.83
N ASP A 284 -14.21 -8.69 -1.56
CA ASP A 284 -15.28 -9.65 -1.87
C ASP A 284 -15.31 -9.96 -3.37
N GLU A 285 -15.09 -8.96 -4.21
CA GLU A 285 -14.93 -9.08 -5.65
C GLU A 285 -13.74 -9.93 -6.10
N LEU A 286 -12.70 -10.06 -5.26
CA LEU A 286 -11.48 -10.83 -5.52
C LEU A 286 -11.53 -12.27 -4.98
N GLY A 287 -12.72 -12.75 -4.59
CA GLY A 287 -12.93 -14.13 -4.12
C GLY A 287 -13.00 -14.26 -2.61
N LEU A 288 -12.93 -13.16 -1.84
CA LEU A 288 -13.14 -13.20 -0.39
C LEU A 288 -14.57 -13.65 -0.02
N ALA A 289 -15.57 -13.31 -0.84
CA ALA A 289 -16.94 -13.79 -0.64
C ALA A 289 -17.03 -15.32 -0.77
N GLU A 290 -16.36 -15.90 -1.77
CA GLU A 290 -16.30 -17.35 -1.99
C GLU A 290 -15.54 -18.04 -0.85
N ALA A 291 -14.41 -17.47 -0.44
CA ALA A 291 -13.67 -17.95 0.71
C ALA A 291 -14.51 -17.92 2.00
N ARG A 292 -15.27 -16.84 2.22
CA ARG A 292 -16.18 -16.72 3.36
C ARG A 292 -17.28 -17.77 3.30
N ALA A 293 -17.87 -18.01 2.14
CA ALA A 293 -18.87 -19.07 1.94
C ALA A 293 -18.30 -20.47 2.24
N HIS A 294 -17.04 -20.71 1.87
CA HIS A 294 -16.33 -21.96 2.14
C HIS A 294 -15.99 -22.15 3.63
N PHE A 295 -15.41 -21.15 4.29
CA PHE A 295 -14.91 -21.27 5.66
C PHE A 295 -15.95 -21.02 6.75
N LEU A 296 -17.00 -20.23 6.49
CA LEU A 296 -17.99 -19.89 7.52
C LEU A 296 -18.72 -21.13 8.10
N PRO A 297 -19.14 -22.13 7.29
CA PRO A 297 -19.69 -23.38 7.83
C PRO A 297 -18.69 -24.12 8.71
N ILE A 298 -17.40 -24.10 8.34
CA ILE A 298 -16.30 -24.73 9.10
C ILE A 298 -16.17 -24.04 10.46
N PHE A 299 -16.07 -22.72 10.51
CA PHE A 299 -15.97 -21.97 11.77
C PHE A 299 -17.18 -22.15 12.68
N LYS A 300 -18.39 -22.18 12.10
CA LYS A 300 -19.62 -22.47 12.87
C LYS A 300 -19.58 -23.89 13.46
N ARG A 301 -19.10 -24.86 12.68
CA ARG A 301 -18.94 -26.25 13.13
C ARG A 301 -17.89 -26.35 14.24
N GLU A 302 -16.73 -25.73 14.07
CA GLU A 302 -15.67 -25.66 15.08
C GLU A 302 -16.19 -25.09 16.39
N GLN A 303 -16.91 -23.97 16.34
CA GLN A 303 -17.49 -23.35 17.54
C GLN A 303 -18.51 -24.27 18.21
N GLN A 304 -19.35 -24.98 17.44
CA GLN A 304 -20.30 -25.95 17.97
C GLN A 304 -19.59 -27.11 18.68
N LEU A 305 -18.56 -27.67 18.05
CA LEU A 305 -17.77 -28.77 18.61
C LEU A 305 -17.03 -28.32 19.88
N GLN A 306 -16.44 -27.14 19.87
CA GLN A 306 -15.77 -26.55 21.03
C GLN A 306 -16.74 -26.39 22.20
N ARG A 307 -17.94 -25.86 21.98
CA ARG A 307 -18.96 -25.75 23.04
C ARG A 307 -19.39 -27.11 23.59
N ALA A 308 -19.47 -28.13 22.73
CA ALA A 308 -19.90 -29.46 23.13
C ALA A 308 -18.83 -30.23 23.92
N TYR A 309 -17.55 -30.08 23.57
CA TYR A 309 -16.50 -31.02 24.02
C TYR A 309 -15.30 -30.36 24.70
N ALA A 310 -15.25 -29.03 24.85
CA ALA A 310 -14.13 -28.34 25.51
C ALA A 310 -13.80 -28.88 26.90
N HIS A 311 -14.80 -29.32 27.67
CA HIS A 311 -14.61 -29.89 29.01
C HIS A 311 -13.88 -31.24 29.01
N LEU A 312 -13.77 -31.92 27.86
CA LEU A 312 -13.07 -33.19 27.68
C LEU A 312 -11.63 -33.01 27.18
N TRP A 313 -11.24 -31.77 26.83
CA TRP A 313 -9.94 -31.46 26.24
C TRP A 313 -9.11 -30.57 27.17
N SER A 314 -7.85 -30.93 27.38
CA SER A 314 -6.90 -30.14 28.17
C SER A 314 -5.60 -29.93 27.39
N GLU A 315 -5.19 -28.67 27.23
CA GLU A 315 -3.97 -28.32 26.49
C GLU A 315 -2.68 -28.81 27.18
N SER A 316 -2.73 -29.16 28.47
CA SER A 316 -1.60 -29.73 29.19
C SER A 316 -1.42 -31.23 28.97
N GLN A 317 -2.35 -31.87 28.24
CA GLN A 317 -2.32 -33.30 27.93
C GLN A 317 -1.99 -33.55 26.47
N SER A 318 -1.42 -34.72 26.19
CA SER A 318 -1.13 -35.13 24.82
C SER A 318 -2.41 -35.31 23.99
N SER A 319 -2.32 -35.15 22.67
CA SER A 319 -3.46 -35.38 21.75
C SER A 319 -4.05 -36.78 21.91
N ARG A 320 -3.23 -37.80 22.21
CA ARG A 320 -3.68 -39.17 22.47
C ARG A 320 -4.51 -39.26 23.75
N GLU A 321 -4.06 -38.68 24.85
CA GLU A 321 -4.80 -38.68 26.13
C GLU A 321 -6.13 -37.95 26.01
N ASN A 322 -6.14 -36.79 25.35
CA ASN A 322 -7.36 -36.05 25.08
C ASN A 322 -8.31 -36.82 24.16
N ALA A 323 -7.79 -37.45 23.10
CA ALA A 323 -8.59 -38.31 22.23
C ALA A 323 -9.22 -39.48 22.99
N LEU A 324 -8.45 -40.14 23.86
CA LEU A 324 -8.94 -41.19 24.75
C LEU A 324 -10.08 -40.68 25.63
N LYS A 325 -9.95 -39.52 26.28
CA LYS A 325 -11.04 -38.93 27.08
C LYS A 325 -12.31 -38.73 26.26
N VAL A 326 -12.20 -38.19 25.06
CA VAL A 326 -13.35 -37.96 24.18
C VAL A 326 -14.01 -39.28 23.74
N LEU A 327 -13.22 -40.31 23.41
CA LEU A 327 -13.74 -41.63 23.03
C LEU A 327 -14.31 -42.40 24.22
N ILE A 328 -13.68 -42.33 25.40
CA ILE A 328 -14.18 -42.90 26.65
C ILE A 328 -15.52 -42.25 27.02
N ASP A 329 -15.64 -40.93 26.91
CA ASP A 329 -16.93 -40.25 27.12
C ASP A 329 -18.02 -40.72 26.15
N TYR A 330 -17.66 -40.99 24.89
CA TYR A 330 -18.60 -41.60 23.94
C TYR A 330 -19.02 -43.00 24.40
N ASN A 331 -18.07 -43.84 24.81
CA ASN A 331 -18.32 -45.23 25.12
C ASN A 331 -18.85 -45.46 26.56
N LYS A 332 -18.75 -44.45 27.44
CA LYS A 332 -19.04 -44.49 28.88
C LYS A 332 -18.25 -45.57 29.63
N GLU A 333 -17.02 -45.82 29.20
CA GLU A 333 -16.11 -46.81 29.84
C GLU A 333 -15.66 -46.38 31.24
N ASP A 334 -15.83 -45.10 31.59
CA ASP A 334 -15.57 -44.55 32.92
C ASP A 334 -16.69 -44.87 33.93
N TRP A 335 -17.83 -45.40 33.48
CA TRP A 335 -18.93 -45.80 34.36
C TRP A 335 -18.71 -47.21 34.91
N ARG A 336 -19.08 -47.43 36.18
CA ARG A 336 -18.98 -48.76 36.85
C ARG A 336 -19.65 -49.88 36.05
N ILE A 337 -20.68 -49.53 35.27
CA ILE A 337 -21.32 -50.41 34.30
C ILE A 337 -21.59 -49.54 33.05
N PRO A 338 -20.81 -49.66 31.96
CA PRO A 338 -20.95 -48.81 30.76
C PRO A 338 -22.36 -48.84 30.15
N SER A 339 -23.02 -49.99 30.18
CA SER A 339 -24.42 -50.13 29.71
C SER A 339 -25.42 -49.29 30.53
N LEU A 340 -25.19 -49.08 31.83
CA LEU A 340 -25.99 -48.18 32.67
C LEU A 340 -25.71 -46.70 32.32
N GLY A 341 -24.48 -46.32 31.96
CA GLY A 341 -24.18 -44.96 31.51
C GLY A 341 -24.83 -44.62 30.17
N LEU A 342 -24.87 -45.58 29.25
CA LEU A 342 -25.60 -45.46 27.99
C LEU A 342 -27.10 -45.45 28.20
N PHE A 343 -27.56 -46.18 29.21
CA PHE A 343 -28.95 -46.15 29.66
C PHE A 343 -29.33 -44.73 30.13
N PHE A 344 -28.70 -44.21 31.19
CA PHE A 344 -29.07 -42.89 31.71
C PHE A 344 -28.88 -41.72 30.75
N THR A 345 -28.03 -41.87 29.73
CA THR A 345 -27.84 -40.83 28.71
C THR A 345 -28.76 -40.96 27.50
N GLY A 346 -29.66 -41.95 27.44
CA GLY A 346 -30.63 -42.07 26.35
C GLY A 346 -30.13 -42.78 25.09
N HIS A 347 -29.02 -43.52 25.17
CA HIS A 347 -28.26 -44.01 24.02
C HIS A 347 -28.11 -45.55 23.99
N TRP A 348 -29.22 -46.24 24.25
CA TRP A 348 -29.32 -47.71 24.43
C TRP A 348 -28.97 -48.55 23.19
N ASN A 349 -28.93 -47.95 21.99
CA ASN A 349 -28.72 -48.66 20.72
C ASN A 349 -27.68 -47.98 19.83
N ARG A 350 -26.49 -47.72 20.37
CA ARG A 350 -25.35 -47.24 19.56
C ARG A 350 -24.65 -48.43 18.91
N HIS A 351 -24.82 -48.60 17.60
CA HIS A 351 -24.24 -49.72 16.84
C HIS A 351 -22.70 -49.73 16.75
N HIS A 352 -22.02 -48.65 17.17
CA HIS A 352 -20.57 -48.49 17.07
C HIS A 352 -19.80 -48.78 18.37
N HIS A 353 -20.46 -49.25 19.44
CA HIS A 353 -19.80 -49.49 20.73
C HIS A 353 -18.58 -50.40 20.65
N GLY A 354 -18.69 -51.52 19.93
CA GLY A 354 -17.57 -52.44 19.75
C GLY A 354 -16.37 -51.80 19.04
N LEU A 355 -16.64 -51.02 17.99
CA LEU A 355 -15.60 -50.34 17.21
C LEU A 355 -14.88 -49.27 18.04
N VAL A 356 -15.63 -48.46 18.80
CA VAL A 356 -15.04 -47.42 19.64
C VAL A 356 -14.23 -48.05 20.79
N ARG A 357 -14.71 -49.13 21.39
CA ARG A 357 -13.97 -49.87 22.42
C ARG A 357 -12.64 -50.41 21.89
N GLU A 358 -12.66 -50.99 20.70
CA GLU A 358 -11.44 -51.47 20.03
C GLU A 358 -10.45 -50.32 19.77
N ALA A 359 -10.94 -49.17 19.30
CA ALA A 359 -10.10 -47.98 19.10
C ALA A 359 -9.49 -47.48 20.43
N ILE A 360 -10.24 -47.47 21.53
CA ILE A 360 -9.73 -47.11 22.87
C ILE A 360 -8.61 -48.07 23.29
N LEU A 361 -8.80 -49.38 23.12
CA LEU A 361 -7.79 -50.39 23.45
C LEU A 361 -6.52 -50.21 22.60
N ASN A 362 -6.67 -49.98 21.29
CA ASN A 362 -5.55 -49.75 20.37
C ASN A 362 -4.74 -48.50 20.76
N LEU A 363 -5.41 -47.40 21.11
CA LEU A 363 -4.74 -46.19 21.57
C LEU A 363 -4.01 -46.39 22.91
N ASN A 364 -4.59 -47.17 23.83
CA ASN A 364 -3.96 -47.49 25.12
C ASN A 364 -2.68 -48.31 24.97
N VAL A 365 -2.59 -49.20 23.98
CA VAL A 365 -1.36 -49.98 23.68
C VAL A 365 -0.37 -49.23 22.77
N GLY A 366 -0.60 -47.94 22.51
CA GLY A 366 0.34 -47.06 21.83
C GLY A 366 0.17 -46.95 20.31
N ALA A 367 -0.95 -47.41 19.74
CA ALA A 367 -1.21 -47.25 18.30
C ALA A 367 -1.15 -45.79 17.85
N ASN A 368 -0.89 -45.59 16.55
CA ASN A 368 -0.90 -44.28 15.93
C ASN A 368 -2.34 -43.68 16.00
N LEU A 369 -2.43 -42.43 16.46
CA LEU A 369 -3.71 -41.76 16.65
C LEU A 369 -4.45 -41.57 15.33
N SER A 370 -3.78 -41.08 14.29
CA SER A 370 -4.38 -40.81 12.99
C SER A 370 -4.93 -42.09 12.36
N ASP A 371 -4.12 -43.15 12.32
CA ASP A 371 -4.51 -44.44 11.73
C ASP A 371 -5.67 -45.07 12.48
N THR A 372 -5.67 -44.98 13.82
CA THR A 372 -6.74 -45.54 14.65
C THR A 372 -8.05 -44.80 14.43
N LEU A 373 -8.02 -43.47 14.38
CA LEU A 373 -9.23 -42.66 14.10
C LEU A 373 -9.74 -42.92 12.68
N LYS A 374 -8.85 -43.05 11.68
CA LYS A 374 -9.21 -43.33 10.28
C LYS A 374 -9.87 -44.70 10.17
N ASN A 375 -9.28 -45.73 10.76
CA ASN A 375 -9.83 -47.08 10.78
C ASN A 375 -11.21 -47.12 11.47
N LEU A 376 -11.35 -46.45 12.62
CA LEU A 376 -12.63 -46.32 13.33
C LEU A 376 -13.70 -45.66 12.45
N TYR A 377 -13.36 -44.57 11.77
CA TYR A 377 -14.30 -43.87 10.88
C TYR A 377 -14.73 -44.75 9.70
N GLU A 378 -13.79 -45.38 9.00
CA GLU A 378 -14.10 -46.22 7.83
C GLU A 378 -14.95 -47.44 8.22
N ARG A 379 -14.63 -48.11 9.34
CA ARG A 379 -15.47 -49.22 9.84
C ARG A 379 -16.82 -48.78 10.38
N ALA A 380 -16.92 -47.57 10.93
CA ALA A 380 -18.22 -47.03 11.33
C ALA A 380 -19.10 -46.75 10.10
N LYS A 381 -18.50 -46.27 9.00
CA LYS A 381 -19.18 -45.92 7.75
C LYS A 381 -19.80 -47.12 7.03
N THR A 382 -19.28 -48.33 7.21
CA THR A 382 -19.84 -49.55 6.61
C THR A 382 -21.15 -50.03 7.26
N ASN A 383 -21.58 -49.41 8.36
CA ASN A 383 -22.84 -49.76 9.03
C ASN A 383 -24.05 -49.13 8.30
N GLU A 384 -25.13 -49.88 8.10
CA GLU A 384 -26.35 -49.41 7.42
C GLU A 384 -27.04 -48.22 8.11
N HIS A 385 -26.81 -48.04 9.41
CA HIS A 385 -27.35 -46.93 10.21
C HIS A 385 -26.31 -45.85 10.52
N PHE A 386 -25.20 -45.82 9.78
CA PHE A 386 -24.18 -44.79 9.98
C PHE A 386 -24.76 -43.39 9.75
N ASN A 387 -24.70 -42.57 10.80
CA ASN A 387 -25.11 -41.19 10.72
C ASN A 387 -23.86 -40.29 10.53
N PRO A 388 -23.65 -39.70 9.33
CA PRO A 388 -22.51 -38.83 9.08
C PRO A 388 -22.55 -37.52 9.90
N LYS A 389 -23.69 -37.18 10.50
CA LYS A 389 -23.86 -36.05 11.43
C LYS A 389 -24.01 -36.50 12.89
N GLY A 390 -23.71 -37.77 13.16
CA GLY A 390 -23.90 -38.41 14.45
C GLY A 390 -22.90 -37.97 15.52
N SER A 391 -23.18 -38.40 16.75
CA SER A 391 -22.38 -38.12 17.96
C SER A 391 -20.95 -38.68 17.90
N LEU A 392 -20.75 -39.80 17.19
CA LEU A 392 -19.41 -40.38 16.96
C LEU A 392 -18.60 -39.51 16.01
N VAL A 393 -19.15 -39.21 14.83
CA VAL A 393 -18.48 -38.38 13.82
C VAL A 393 -18.13 -37.00 14.39
N SER A 394 -19.04 -36.38 15.15
CA SER A 394 -18.79 -35.09 15.81
C SER A 394 -17.59 -35.14 16.78
N ARG A 395 -17.41 -36.24 17.52
CA ARG A 395 -16.26 -36.42 18.41
C ARG A 395 -14.97 -36.67 17.64
N LEU A 396 -15.03 -37.48 16.59
CA LEU A 396 -13.87 -37.70 15.70
C LEU A 396 -13.44 -36.39 15.04
N GLU A 397 -14.39 -35.60 14.54
CA GLU A 397 -14.17 -34.24 14.02
C GLU A 397 -13.48 -33.34 15.06
N TYR A 398 -13.97 -33.35 16.30
CA TYR A 398 -13.38 -32.56 17.38
C TYR A 398 -11.95 -32.97 17.70
N ILE A 399 -11.68 -34.28 17.78
CA ILE A 399 -10.34 -34.81 18.04
C ILE A 399 -9.39 -34.42 16.91
N LEU A 400 -9.79 -34.60 15.65
CA LEU A 400 -8.98 -34.26 14.48
C LEU A 400 -8.65 -32.76 14.46
N TYR A 401 -9.65 -31.91 14.67
CA TYR A 401 -9.50 -30.46 14.75
C TYR A 401 -8.50 -30.05 15.84
N LYS A 402 -8.69 -30.55 17.07
CA LYS A 402 -7.83 -30.18 18.21
C LYS A 402 -6.43 -30.79 18.14
N SER A 403 -6.25 -31.86 17.37
CA SER A 403 -4.94 -32.54 17.22
C SER A 403 -4.16 -32.08 16.00
N ASN A 404 -4.66 -31.12 15.20
CA ASN A 404 -4.11 -30.73 13.90
C ASN A 404 -3.88 -31.93 12.95
N LEU A 405 -4.76 -32.94 12.99
CA LEU A 405 -4.67 -34.12 12.13
C LEU A 405 -5.61 -33.95 10.93
N HIS A 406 -5.08 -34.07 9.71
CA HIS A 406 -5.88 -34.12 8.49
C HIS A 406 -6.13 -35.59 8.08
N MET A 407 -7.39 -35.96 7.87
CA MET A 407 -7.73 -37.17 7.11
C MET A 407 -7.87 -36.76 5.64
N GLU A 408 -6.93 -37.16 4.78
CA GLU A 408 -7.06 -36.93 3.35
C GLU A 408 -8.38 -37.53 2.82
N PRO A 409 -9.18 -36.77 2.05
CA PRO A 409 -10.26 -37.37 1.29
C PRO A 409 -9.68 -38.25 0.18
N GLU A 410 -10.23 -39.45 -0.02
CA GLU A 410 -9.83 -40.33 -1.11
C GLU A 410 -9.92 -39.62 -2.48
N PRO A 411 -8.99 -39.90 -3.41
CA PRO A 411 -9.19 -39.56 -4.80
C PRO A 411 -10.44 -40.30 -5.30
N SER A 412 -11.39 -39.55 -5.87
CA SER A 412 -12.56 -40.12 -6.50
C SER A 412 -12.13 -41.09 -7.60
N THR A 413 -12.24 -42.40 -7.35
CA THR A 413 -12.13 -43.41 -8.39
C THR A 413 -13.26 -43.20 -9.39
N THR A 414 -12.93 -42.58 -10.52
CA THR A 414 -13.75 -42.64 -11.72
C THR A 414 -13.90 -44.11 -12.10
N PRO A 415 -15.12 -44.62 -12.38
CA PRO A 415 -15.24 -45.97 -12.87
C PRO A 415 -14.58 -46.04 -14.24
N HIS A 416 -13.59 -46.92 -14.39
CA HIS A 416 -13.14 -47.40 -15.69
C HIS A 416 -14.37 -47.91 -16.44
N GLN A 417 -14.81 -47.15 -17.45
CA GLN A 417 -15.68 -47.69 -18.46
C GLN A 417 -14.87 -48.71 -19.25
N ILE A 418 -15.37 -49.93 -19.15
CA ILE A 418 -14.96 -51.12 -19.88
C ILE A 418 -15.19 -50.87 -21.37
N THR A 419 -14.17 -51.23 -22.14
CA THR A 419 -14.18 -51.37 -23.59
C THR A 419 -15.23 -52.37 -24.03
N ILE A 420 -16.10 -51.98 -24.96
CA ILE A 420 -16.45 -52.80 -26.14
C ILE A 420 -16.36 -51.89 -27.35
#